data_AF-A0A3M8H516-F1
#
_entry.id   AF-A0A3M8H516-F1
#
_cell.length_a   1.000
_cell.length_b   1.000
_cell.length_c   1.000
_cell.angle_alpha   90.00
_cell.angle_beta   90.00
_cell.angle_gamma   90.00
#
_symmetry.space_group_name_H-M   'P 1'
#
loop_
_entity.id
_entity.type
_entity.pdbx_description
1 polymer ?
#
loop_
_entity_poly.entity_id
_entity_poly.type
_entity_poly.pdbx_seq_one_letter_code
_entity_poly.pdbx_strand_id
1 'polypeptide(L)'
;MGINVGEAVRQANKLENYADNLRVANNSLESLQSTLNSAWQADEMVYVNRAINEINKDLLNIVNQLNKVESQIVSTAYEIKREEEREKAEREAAERAKEEAARKR
;
A
#
# COMPACT_ATOMS: atom_id res chain seq x y z
N MET A 1 -11.66 -9.41 -19.76
CA MET A 1 -11.70 -9.21 -18.30
C MET A 1 -10.99 -7.89 -18.06
N GLY A 2 -11.62 -6.95 -17.35
CA GLY A 2 -11.05 -5.63 -17.10
C GLY A 2 -10.65 -5.49 -15.64
N ILE A 3 -9.54 -4.83 -15.35
CA ILE A 3 -9.16 -4.58 -13.96
C ILE A 3 -10.16 -3.64 -13.28
N ASN A 4 -10.59 -4.01 -12.07
CA ASN A 4 -11.39 -3.12 -11.24
C ASN A 4 -10.46 -2.22 -10.42
N VAL A 5 -10.07 -1.09 -10.99
CA VAL A 5 -9.21 -0.10 -10.31
C VAL A 5 -9.82 0.38 -8.99
N GLY A 6 -11.16 0.51 -8.92
CA GLY A 6 -11.83 0.90 -7.68
C GLY A 6 -11.65 -0.13 -6.57
N GLU A 7 -11.64 -1.42 -6.89
CA GLU A 7 -11.35 -2.47 -5.91
C GLU A 7 -9.87 -2.48 -5.50
N ALA A 8 -8.95 -2.28 -6.46
CA ALA A 8 -7.52 -2.18 -6.15
C ALA A 8 -7.22 -1.00 -5.21
N VAL A 9 -7.82 0.17 -5.46
CA VAL A 9 -7.71 1.34 -4.56
C VAL A 9 -8.30 1.05 -3.19
N ARG A 10 -9.47 0.36 -3.11
CA ARG A 10 -10.03 -0.03 -1.82
C ARG A 10 -9.09 -0.95 -1.02
N GLN A 11 -8.40 -1.87 -1.68
CA GLN A 11 -7.43 -2.75 -1.03
C GLN A 11 -6.19 -1.97 -0.58
N ALA A 12 -5.69 -1.06 -1.41
CA ALA A 12 -4.60 -0.16 -1.06
C ALA A 12 -4.94 0.68 0.20
N ASN A 13 -6.12 1.29 0.25
CA ASN A 13 -6.55 2.06 1.42
C ASN A 13 -6.63 1.20 2.70
N LYS A 14 -6.91 -0.10 2.61
CA LYS A 14 -6.85 -0.98 3.80
C LYS A 14 -5.43 -1.11 4.33
N LEU A 15 -4.43 -1.18 3.44
CA LEU A 15 -3.02 -1.23 3.83
C LEU A 15 -2.58 0.09 4.49
N GLU A 16 -3.03 1.22 3.96
CA GLU A 16 -2.81 2.55 4.55
C GLU A 16 -3.36 2.60 5.98
N ASN A 17 -4.61 2.17 6.18
CA ASN A 17 -5.23 2.10 7.51
C ASN A 17 -4.45 1.20 8.48
N TYR A 18 -3.93 0.06 8.01
CA TYR A 18 -3.07 -0.79 8.84
C TYR A 18 -1.76 -0.09 9.19
N ALA A 19 -1.13 0.60 8.24
CA ALA A 19 0.09 1.38 8.49
C ALA A 19 -0.15 2.48 9.53
N ASP A 20 -1.29 3.17 9.49
CA ASP A 20 -1.66 4.18 10.49
C ASP A 20 -1.84 3.59 11.89
N ASN A 21 -2.52 2.45 11.99
CA ASN A 21 -2.67 1.75 13.27
C ASN A 21 -1.30 1.35 13.87
N LEU A 22 -0.36 0.91 13.03
CA LEU A 22 1.00 0.59 13.49
C LEU A 22 1.78 1.84 13.93
N ARG A 23 1.62 2.99 13.25
CA ARG A 23 2.20 4.27 13.69
C ARG A 23 1.66 4.70 15.06
N VAL A 24 0.35 4.56 15.27
CA VAL A 24 -0.28 4.85 16.56
C VAL A 24 0.25 3.93 17.67
N ALA A 25 0.42 2.64 17.37
CA ALA A 25 1.00 1.68 18.29
C ALA A 25 2.46 2.03 18.64
N ASN A 26 3.27 2.41 17.65
CA ASN A 26 4.65 2.85 17.85
C ASN A 26 4.73 4.06 18.79
N ASN A 27 3.91 5.09 18.56
CA ASN A 27 3.86 6.28 19.42
C ASN A 27 3.44 5.93 20.85
N SER A 28 2.53 4.95 21.01
CA SER A 28 2.09 4.48 22.32
C SER A 28 3.22 3.75 23.07
N LEU A 29 4.04 2.97 22.36
CA LEU A 29 5.22 2.30 22.93
C LEU A 29 6.29 3.30 23.35
N GLU A 30 6.54 4.35 22.57
CA GLU A 30 7.47 5.43 22.94
C GLU A 30 7.02 6.18 24.20
N SER A 31 5.72 6.46 24.31
CA SER A 31 5.13 7.05 25.52
C SER A 31 5.26 6.14 26.75
N LEU A 32 5.00 4.84 26.57
CA LEU A 32 5.17 3.83 27.62
C LEU A 32 6.64 3.75 28.06
N GLN A 33 7.58 3.75 27.12
CA GLN A 33 9.01 3.73 27.40
C GLN A 33 9.43 4.95 28.24
N SER A 34 8.97 6.14 27.88
CA SER A 34 9.23 7.36 28.66
C SER A 34 8.67 7.26 30.09
N THR A 35 7.45 6.74 30.22
CA THR A 35 6.81 6.52 31.53
C THR A 35 7.59 5.52 32.38
N LEU A 36 7.99 4.39 31.80
CA LEU A 36 8.76 3.37 32.51
C LEU A 36 10.12 3.90 32.97
N ASN A 37 10.84 4.63 32.11
CA ASN A 37 12.15 5.19 32.48
C ASN A 37 12.06 6.29 33.56
N SER A 38 10.94 7.00 33.66
CA SER A 38 10.73 8.00 34.72
C SER A 38 10.33 7.37 36.06
N ALA A 39 9.56 6.28 36.04
CA ALA A 39 9.06 5.61 37.25
C ALA A 39 10.01 4.52 37.79
N TRP A 40 10.78 3.87 36.92
CA TRP A 40 11.62 2.72 37.25
C TRP A 40 13.03 2.92 36.73
N GLN A 41 13.99 3.11 37.64
CA GLN A 41 15.40 3.37 37.33
C GLN A 41 16.31 2.17 37.68
N ALA A 42 15.82 0.94 37.44
CA ALA A 42 16.62 -0.25 37.72
C ALA A 42 17.49 -0.65 36.52
N ASP A 43 18.57 -1.39 36.78
CA ASP A 43 19.52 -1.84 35.76
C ASP A 43 18.84 -2.69 34.68
N GLU A 44 17.79 -3.44 35.03
CA GLU A 44 17.03 -4.27 34.10
C GLU A 44 16.31 -3.47 33.00
N MET A 45 16.09 -2.16 33.21
CA MET A 45 15.49 -1.28 32.21
C MET A 45 16.29 -1.21 30.92
N VAL A 46 17.60 -1.52 30.94
CA VAL A 46 18.40 -1.61 29.72
C VAL A 46 17.85 -2.66 28.73
N TYR A 47 17.36 -3.79 29.24
CA TYR A 47 16.82 -4.88 28.42
C TYR A 47 15.42 -4.53 27.91
N VAL A 48 14.59 -3.93 28.77
CA VAL A 48 13.25 -3.45 28.40
C VAL A 48 13.34 -2.39 27.30
N ASN A 49 14.23 -1.40 27.47
CA ASN A 49 14.45 -0.36 26.48
C ASN A 49 14.97 -0.93 25.16
N ARG A 50 15.86 -1.92 25.19
CA ARG A 50 16.32 -2.60 23.98
C ARG A 50 15.17 -3.27 23.24
N ALA A 51 14.35 -4.05 23.94
CA ALA A 51 13.21 -4.75 23.35
C ALA A 51 12.20 -3.76 22.75
N ILE A 52 11.85 -2.67 23.44
CA ILE A 52 10.95 -1.64 22.90
C ILE A 52 11.55 -1.00 21.64
N ASN A 53 12.85 -0.67 21.65
CA ASN A 53 13.51 -0.08 20.49
C ASN A 53 13.54 -1.03 19.28
N GLU A 54 13.68 -2.34 19.50
CA GLU A 54 13.61 -3.35 18.44
C GLU A 54 12.19 -3.43 17.86
N ILE A 55 11.17 -3.50 18.71
CA ILE A 55 9.76 -3.49 18.28
C ILE A 55 9.44 -2.24 17.47
N ASN A 56 9.86 -1.06 17.94
CA ASN A 56 9.61 0.20 17.23
C ASN A 56 10.25 0.20 15.83
N LYS A 57 11.46 -0.32 15.69
CA LYS A 57 12.12 -0.47 14.38
C LYS A 57 11.33 -1.41 13.46
N ASP A 58 10.88 -2.55 13.99
CA ASP A 58 10.11 -3.52 13.21
C ASP A 58 8.75 -2.96 12.77
N LEU A 59 8.06 -2.24 13.65
CA LEU A 59 6.81 -1.55 13.31
C LEU A 59 7.02 -0.55 12.17
N LEU A 60 8.04 0.30 12.26
CA LEU A 60 8.35 1.27 11.21
C LEU A 60 8.75 0.61 9.89
N ASN A 61 9.47 -0.51 9.95
CA ASN A 61 9.80 -1.30 8.76
C ASN A 61 8.54 -1.85 8.08
N ILE A 62 7.61 -2.41 8.85
CA ILE A 62 6.34 -2.94 8.33
C ILE A 62 5.50 -1.80 7.74
N VAL A 63 5.41 -0.65 8.41
CA VAL A 63 4.73 0.55 7.89
C VAL A 63 5.28 0.94 6.52
N ASN A 64 6.61 0.98 6.37
CA ASN A 64 7.24 1.32 5.10
C ASN A 64 6.93 0.29 4.00
N GLN A 65 6.89 -1.00 4.35
CA GLN A 65 6.51 -2.05 3.41
C GLN A 65 5.05 -1.94 2.98
N LEU A 66 4.12 -1.66 3.91
CA LEU A 66 2.71 -1.47 3.61
C LEU A 66 2.49 -0.32 2.63
N ASN A 67 3.09 0.85 2.89
CA ASN A 67 2.98 2.01 1.99
C ASN A 67 3.56 1.72 0.59
N LYS A 68 4.64 0.93 0.53
CA LYS A 68 5.23 0.52 -0.75
C LYS A 68 4.29 -0.38 -1.53
N VAL A 69 3.70 -1.38 -0.89
CA VAL A 69 2.77 -2.31 -1.52
C VAL A 69 1.50 -1.59 -1.96
N GLU A 70 0.97 -0.70 -1.12
CA GLU A 70 -0.16 0.19 -1.45
C GLU A 70 0.11 0.96 -2.76
N SER A 71 1.24 1.69 -2.83
CA SER A 71 1.63 2.46 -4.01
C SER A 71 1.77 1.57 -5.25
N GLN A 72 2.36 0.38 -5.10
CA GLN A 72 2.51 -0.59 -6.19
C GLN A 72 1.17 -1.12 -6.70
N ILE A 73 0.22 -1.43 -5.81
CA ILE A 73 -1.13 -1.88 -6.19
C ILE A 73 -1.82 -0.80 -7.03
N VAL A 74 -1.79 0.45 -6.55
CA VAL A 74 -2.43 1.57 -7.24
C VAL A 74 -1.79 1.79 -8.62
N SER A 75 -0.45 1.87 -8.70
CA SER A 75 0.25 2.08 -9.98
C SER A 75 -0.06 0.97 -10.98
N THR A 76 0.07 -0.28 -10.55
CA THR A 76 -0.16 -1.46 -11.41
C THR A 76 -1.60 -1.52 -11.89
N ALA A 77 -2.57 -1.19 -11.03
CA ALA A 77 -3.98 -1.17 -11.42
C ALA A 77 -4.26 -0.14 -12.52
N TYR A 78 -3.67 1.05 -12.43
CA TYR A 78 -3.80 2.06 -13.47
C TYR A 78 -3.03 1.72 -14.75
N GLU A 79 -1.87 1.08 -14.64
CA GLU A 79 -1.10 0.58 -15.79
C GLU A 79 -1.92 -0.44 -16.59
N ILE A 80 -2.48 -1.43 -15.91
CA ILE A 80 -3.33 -2.45 -16.55
C ILE A 80 -4.54 -1.79 -17.21
N LYS A 81 -5.21 -0.85 -16.53
CA LYS A 81 -6.38 -0.15 -17.09
C LYS A 81 -6.04 0.59 -18.39
N ARG A 82 -4.90 1.30 -18.42
CA ARG A 82 -4.45 2.01 -19.62
C ARG A 82 -4.13 1.06 -20.77
N GLU A 83 -3.50 -0.07 -20.48
CA GLU A 83 -3.21 -1.09 -21.49
C GLU A 83 -4.50 -1.69 -22.06
N GLU A 84 -5.46 -2.02 -21.20
CA GLU A 84 -6.78 -2.53 -21.60
C GLU A 84 -7.56 -1.52 -22.46
N GLU A 85 -7.53 -0.23 -22.11
CA GLU A 85 -8.16 0.85 -22.88
C GLU A 85 -7.52 1.01 -24.27
N ARG A 86 -6.19 0.89 -24.36
CA ARG A 86 -5.45 0.94 -25.62
C ARG A 86 -5.80 -0.23 -26.53
N GLU A 87 -5.76 -1.46 -26.01
CA GLU A 87 -6.11 -2.66 -26.78
C GLU A 87 -7.55 -2.59 -27.29
N LYS A 88 -8.48 -2.09 -26.47
CA LYS A 88 -9.88 -1.92 -26.86
C LYS A 88 -10.01 -0.92 -28.01
N ALA A 89 -9.33 0.22 -27.94
CA ALA A 89 -9.35 1.23 -29.00
C ALA A 89 -8.77 0.68 -30.33
N GLU A 90 -7.68 -0.09 -30.26
CA GLU A 90 -7.08 -0.72 -31.45
C GLU A 90 -8.02 -1.74 -32.10
N ARG A 91 -8.71 -2.56 -31.30
CA ARG A 91 -9.73 -3.52 -31.80
C ARG A 91 -10.92 -2.80 -32.46
N GLU A 92 -11.46 -1.77 -31.82
CA GLU A 92 -12.57 -0.98 -32.37
C GLU A 92 -12.18 -0.23 -33.66
N ALA A 93 -10.94 0.24 -33.77
CA ALA A 93 -10.44 0.85 -35.00
C ALA A 93 -10.29 -0.17 -36.13
N ALA A 94 -9.77 -1.36 -35.83
CA ALA A 94 -9.64 -2.45 -36.80
C ALA A 94 -11.00 -2.97 -37.28
N GLU A 95 -12.00 -3.07 -36.40
CA GLU A 95 -13.37 -3.43 -36.78
C GLU A 95 -14.00 -2.38 -37.69
N ARG A 96 -13.90 -1.09 -37.33
CA ARG A 96 -14.40 0.01 -38.18
C ARG A 96 -13.75 0.01 -39.56
N ALA A 97 -12.44 -0.22 -39.65
CA ALA A 97 -11.74 -0.30 -40.92
C ALA A 97 -12.22 -1.49 -41.79
N LYS A 98 -12.53 -2.65 -41.18
CA LYS A 98 -13.08 -3.81 -41.89
C LYS A 98 -14.49 -3.54 -42.38
N GLU A 99 -15.34 -2.90 -41.58
CA GLU A 99 -16.71 -2.54 -41.97
C GLU A 99 -16.73 -1.52 -43.12
N GLU A 100 -15.87 -0.51 -43.08
CA GLU A 100 -15.74 0.45 -44.18
C GLU A 100 -15.23 -0.19 -45.48
N ALA A 101 -14.26 -1.11 -45.37
CA ALA A 101 -13.76 -1.86 -46.53
C ALA A 101 -14.82 -2.80 -47.12
N ALA A 102 -15.69 -3.38 -46.28
CA ALA A 102 -16.81 -4.21 -46.72
C ALA A 102 -17.94 -3.40 -47.35
N ARG A 103 -18.20 -2.16 -46.90
CA ARG A 103 -19.21 -1.26 -47.49
C ARG A 103 -18.79 -0.61 -48.80
N LYS A 104 -17.48 -0.52 -49.08
CA LYS A 104 -16.92 0.05 -50.32
C LYS A 104 -16.72 -0.98 -51.44
N ARG A 105 -17.07 -2.25 -51.22
CA ARG A 105 -17.15 -3.31 -52.23
C ARG A 105 -18.59 -3.53 -52.66
#